data_AF-A0A741EKP0-F1
#
_entry.id   AF-A0A741EKP0-F1
#
_cell.length_a   1.000
_cell.length_b   1.000
_cell.length_c   1.000
_cell.angle_alpha   90.00
_cell.angle_beta   90.00
_cell.angle_gamma   90.00
#
_symmetry.space_group_name_H-M   'P 1'
#
loop_
_entity.id
_entity.type
_entity.pdbx_description
1 polymer ?
#
loop_
_entity_poly.entity_id
_entity_poly.type
_entity_poly.pdbx_seq_one_letter_code
_entity_poly.pdbx_strand_id
1 'polypeptide(L)' 'IEEILKERDALMIELSAIYIGAPSTNYKAYSMAQKALKELEDMTFSDEEIDKFLPTELKRK' A
#
# COMPACT_ATOMS: atom_id res chain seq x y z
N ILE A 1 -7.40 15.09 35.01
CA ILE A 1 -6.30 14.62 34.12
C ILE A 1 -6.18 13.11 34.17
N GLU A 2 -6.08 12.51 35.36
CA GLU A 2 -5.90 11.07 35.50
C GLU A 2 -7.08 10.22 35.01
N GLU A 3 -8.32 10.67 35.21
CA GLU A 3 -9.51 10.00 34.66
C GLU A 3 -9.56 10.03 33.13
N ILE A 4 -9.20 11.18 32.52
CA ILE A 4 -9.13 11.34 31.06
C ILE A 4 -8.06 10.40 30.47
N LEU A 5 -6.93 10.21 31.16
CA LEU A 5 -5.89 9.28 30.71
C LEU A 5 -6.38 7.82 30.76
N LYS A 6 -7.10 7.43 31.82
CA LYS A 6 -7.69 6.09 31.92
C LYS A 6 -8.72 5.84 30.83
N GLU A 7 -9.57 6.82 30.54
CA GLU A 7 -10.56 6.72 29.48
C GLU A 7 -9.92 6.61 28.09
N ARG A 8 -8.89 7.43 27.81
CA ARG A 8 -8.08 7.30 26.59
C ARG A 8 -7.48 5.91 26.45
N ASP A 9 -6.92 5.37 27.52
CA ASP A 9 -6.25 4.05 27.48
C ASP A 9 -7.25 2.92 27.25
N ALA A 10 -8.44 3.00 27.86
CA ALA A 10 -9.53 2.06 27.60
C ALA A 10 -9.95 2.09 26.11
N LEU A 11 -10.17 3.28 25.56
CA LEU A 11 -10.52 3.46 24.14
C LEU A 11 -9.43 2.94 23.20
N MET A 12 -8.16 3.15 23.53
CA MET A 12 -7.02 2.62 22.76
C MET A 12 -6.98 1.10 22.76
N ILE A 13 -7.26 0.46 23.90
CA ILE A 13 -7.32 -1.00 24.01
C ILE A 13 -8.46 -1.55 23.16
N GLU A 14 -9.66 -0.99 23.26
CA GLU A 14 -10.82 -1.39 22.45
C GLU A 14 -10.55 -1.23 20.95
N LEU A 15 -9.99 -0.09 20.55
CA LEU A 15 -9.63 0.18 19.16
C LEU A 15 -8.62 -0.85 18.62
N SER A 16 -7.60 -1.19 19.42
CA SER A 16 -6.58 -2.16 19.02
C SER A 16 -7.18 -3.57 18.80
N ALA A 17 -8.14 -3.97 19.64
CA ALA A 17 -8.82 -5.26 19.50
C ALA A 17 -9.65 -5.32 18.20
N ILE A 18 -10.31 -4.21 17.83
CA ILE A 18 -11.06 -4.10 16.57
C ILE A 18 -10.11 -4.22 15.37
N TYR A 19 -8.96 -3.54 15.39
CA TYR A 19 -7.99 -3.62 14.28
C TYR A 19 -7.34 -5.00 14.15
N ILE A 20 -7.20 -5.76 15.23
CA ILE A 20 -6.74 -7.16 15.16
C ILE A 20 -7.81 -8.06 14.53
N GLY A 21 -9.09 -7.86 14.87
CA GLY A 21 -10.21 -8.66 14.34
C GLY A 21 -10.60 -8.32 12.90
N ALA A 22 -10.39 -7.08 12.46
CA ALA A 22 -10.68 -6.60 11.12
C ALA A 22 -9.49 -5.79 10.58
N PRO A 23 -8.34 -6.45 10.30
CA PRO A 23 -7.18 -5.75 9.81
C PRO A 23 -7.48 -5.17 8.43
N SER A 24 -7.10 -3.91 8.22
CA SER A 24 -7.34 -3.17 6.96
C SER A 24 -6.70 -3.84 5.74
N THR A 25 -5.70 -4.68 5.98
CA THR A 25 -5.06 -5.56 5.00
C THR A 25 -4.62 -6.85 5.70
N ASN A 26 -4.45 -7.93 4.95
CA ASN A 26 -3.88 -9.16 5.49
C ASN A 26 -2.55 -9.46 4.81
N TYR A 27 -1.73 -10.30 5.46
CA TYR A 27 -0.39 -10.65 4.95
C TYR A 27 -0.41 -11.16 3.51
N LYS A 28 -1.45 -11.92 3.13
CA LYS A 28 -1.62 -12.44 1.77
C LYS A 28 -1.85 -11.32 0.76
N ALA A 29 -2.76 -10.39 1.05
CA ALA A 29 -3.03 -9.23 0.21
C ALA A 29 -1.79 -8.34 0.08
N TYR A 30 -1.07 -8.10 1.17
CA TYR A 30 0.19 -7.36 1.16
C TYR A 30 1.25 -8.04 0.28
N SER A 31 1.44 -9.36 0.43
CA SER A 31 2.39 -10.14 -0.37
C SER A 31 2.03 -10.13 -1.87
N MET A 32 0.74 -10.24 -2.20
CA MET A 32 0.27 -10.14 -3.58
C MET A 32 0.55 -8.76 -4.19
N ALA A 33 0.24 -7.69 -3.47
CA ALA A 33 0.54 -6.32 -3.92
C ALA A 33 2.05 -6.10 -4.09
N GLN A 34 2.86 -6.60 -3.16
CA GLN A 34 4.31 -6.52 -3.27
C GLN A 34 4.85 -7.23 -4.51
N LYS A 35 4.33 -8.43 -4.81
CA LYS A 35 4.70 -9.17 -6.01
C LYS A 35 4.31 -8.42 -7.28
N ALA A 36 3.08 -7.88 -7.33
CA ALA A 36 2.62 -7.10 -8.47
C ALA A 36 3.55 -5.92 -8.78
N LEU A 37 3.88 -5.13 -7.77
CA LEU A 37 4.74 -3.95 -7.93
C LEU A 37 6.20 -4.29 -8.27
N LYS A 38 6.75 -5.37 -7.72
CA LYS A 38 8.19 -5.68 -7.85
C LYS A 38 8.52 -6.61 -9.02
N GLU A 39 7.66 -7.58 -9.28
CA GLU A 39 7.94 -8.66 -10.23
C GLU A 39 7.07 -8.56 -11.47
N LEU A 40 5.85 -8.01 -11.35
CA LEU A 40 4.93 -7.88 -12.47
C LEU A 40 4.93 -6.47 -13.06
N GLU A 41 5.86 -5.62 -12.61
CA GLU A 41 6.05 -4.26 -13.13
C GLU A 41 4.77 -3.40 -13.05
N ASP A 42 3.88 -3.72 -12.10
CA ASP A 42 2.62 -3.01 -11.93
C ASP A 42 2.90 -1.55 -11.55
N MET A 43 2.20 -0.61 -12.19
CA MET A 43 2.47 0.84 -12.15
C MET A 43 3.83 1.29 -12.72
N THR A 44 4.51 0.43 -13.47
CA THR A 44 5.67 0.83 -14.29
C THR A 44 5.37 0.55 -15.77
N PHE A 45 6.15 1.14 -16.66
CA PHE A 45 6.01 0.94 -18.11
C PHE A 45 7.32 0.43 -18.67
N SER A 46 7.23 -0.51 -19.62
CA SER A 46 8.39 -0.94 -20.39
C SER A 46 8.89 0.19 -21.29
N ASP A 47 10.12 0.03 -21.79
CA ASP A 47 10.71 1.00 -22.70
C ASP A 47 9.90 1.14 -24.00
N GLU A 48 9.41 0.01 -24.53
CA GLU A 48 8.55 -0.03 -25.71
C GLU A 48 7.18 0.61 -25.45
N GLU A 49 6.65 0.49 -24.23
CA GLU A 49 5.39 1.16 -23.85
C GLU A 49 5.58 2.66 -23.77
N ILE A 50 6.66 3.13 -23.14
CA ILE A 50 7.02 4.55 -23.09
C ILE A 50 7.21 5.10 -24.52
N ASP A 51 7.90 4.37 -25.40
CA ASP A 51 8.15 4.79 -26.78
C ASP A 51 6.88 4.85 -27.64
N LYS A 52 5.76 4.22 -27.24
CA LYS A 52 4.45 4.45 -27.88
C LYS A 52 3.87 5.82 -27.54
N PHE A 53 4.23 6.39 -26.39
CA PHE A 53 3.78 7.71 -25.96
C PHE A 53 4.71 8.84 -26.41
N LEU A 54 5.95 8.53 -26.81
CA LEU A 54 6.92 9.54 -27.22
C LEU A 54 6.88 9.85 -28.74
N PRO A 55 7.06 11.13 -29.15
CA PRO A 55 7.39 11.50 -30.52
C PRO A 55 8.68 10.83 -31.00
N THR A 56 8.81 10.61 -32.31
CA THR A 56 9.92 9.85 -32.93
C THR A 56 11.31 10.37 -32.53
N GLU A 57 11.43 11.66 -32.28
CA GLU A 57 12.67 12.35 -31.91
C GLU A 57 13.12 12.04 -30.47
N LEU A 58 12.21 11.60 -29.61
CA LEU A 58 12.44 11.33 -28.19
C LEU A 58 12.48 9.82 -27.87
N LYS A 59 12.17 8.96 -28.84
CA LYS A 59 12.28 7.50 -28.68
C LYS A 59 13.73 7.10 -28.47
N ARG A 60 13.96 6.12 -27.59
CA ARG A 60 15.31 5.61 -27.36
C ARG A 60 15.79 4.84 -28.62
N LYS A 61 17.07 4.99 -28.94
CA LYS A 61 17.72 4.36 -30.11
C LYS A 61 18.20 2.96 -29.81
#